data_AF-A0A2D1UNQ9-F1
#
_entry.id   AF-A0A2D1UNQ9-F1
#
_cell.length_a   1.000
_cell.length_b   1.000
_cell.length_c   1.000
_cell.angle_alpha   90.00
_cell.angle_beta   90.00
_cell.angle_gamma   90.00
#
_symmetry.space_group_name_H-M   'P 1'
#
loop_
_entity.id
_entity.type
_entity.pdbx_description
1 polymer ?
#
loop_
_entity_poly.entity_id
_entity_poly.type
_entity_poly.pdbx_seq_one_letter_code
_entity_poly.pdbx_strand_id
1 'polypeptide(L)' 'IDDPQTIVNNKEKALILIESWGESSEELRYLPVFEETYKSLKSRGIRFPGRDNESLA' A
#
# COMPACT_ATOMS: atom_id res chain seq x y z
N ILE A 1 -19.83 -4.60 16.02
CA ILE A 1 -18.93 -3.78 15.17
C ILE A 1 -17.68 -4.59 14.78
N ASP A 2 -17.39 -5.72 15.43
CA ASP A 2 -16.34 -6.64 15.01
C ASP A 2 -16.83 -7.68 14.00
N ASP A 3 -16.93 -7.27 12.73
CA ASP A 3 -17.01 -8.21 11.63
C ASP A 3 -15.58 -8.59 11.19
N PRO A 4 -15.17 -9.87 11.26
CA PRO A 4 -13.82 -10.31 10.89
C PRO A 4 -13.44 -9.98 9.45
N GLN A 5 -14.43 -9.93 8.53
CA GLN A 5 -14.17 -9.62 7.13
C GLN A 5 -13.79 -8.14 6.94
N THR A 6 -14.35 -7.26 7.76
CA THR A 6 -14.05 -5.82 7.75
C THR A 6 -12.58 -5.55 8.05
N ILE A 7 -11.97 -6.31 8.96
CA ILE A 7 -10.54 -6.17 9.29
C ILE A 7 -9.66 -6.58 8.10
N VAL A 8 -10.00 -7.68 7.42
CA VAL A 8 -9.27 -8.16 6.24
C VAL A 8 -9.36 -7.15 5.10
N ASN A 9 -10.57 -6.66 4.82
CA ASN A 9 -10.81 -5.66 3.78
C ASN A 9 -10.11 -4.32 4.08
N ASN A 10 -10.08 -3.89 5.34
CA ASN A 10 -9.36 -2.69 5.74
C ASN A 10 -7.85 -2.85 5.58
N LYS A 11 -7.31 -4.03 5.92
CA LYS A 11 -5.90 -4.35 5.71
C LYS A 11 -5.54 -4.32 4.22
N GLU A 12 -6.36 -4.92 3.37
CA GLU A 12 -6.16 -4.93 1.92
C GLU A 12 -6.15 -3.51 1.34
N LYS A 13 -7.15 -2.69 1.68
CA LYS A 13 -7.19 -1.28 1.29
C LYS A 13 -5.98 -0.48 1.77
N ALA A 14 -5.54 -0.71 3.00
CA ALA A 14 -4.35 -0.05 3.54
C ALA A 14 -3.09 -0.43 2.74
N LEU A 15 -2.94 -1.69 2.35
CA LEU A 15 -1.81 -2.14 1.53
C LEU A 15 -1.84 -1.49 0.14
N ILE A 16 -3.00 -1.40 -0.51
CA ILE A 16 -3.16 -0.71 -1.81
C ILE A 16 -2.72 0.76 -1.73
N LEU A 17 -3.13 1.46 -0.67
CA LEU A 17 -2.77 2.87 -0.47
C LEU A 17 -1.27 3.05 -0.22
N ILE A 18 -0.70 2.22 0.66
CA ILE A 18 0.74 2.27 0.95
C ILE A 18 1.57 1.95 -0.29
N GLU A 19 1.15 0.99 -1.12
CA GLU A 19 1.80 0.68 -2.39
C GLU A 19 1.77 1.89 -3.33
N SER A 20 0.60 2.50 -3.52
CA SER A 20 0.47 3.67 -4.39
C SER A 20 1.33 4.85 -3.93
N TRP A 21 1.35 5.16 -2.63
CA TRP A 21 2.19 6.25 -2.11
C TRP A 21 3.68 5.93 -2.15
N GLY A 22 4.04 4.67 -1.90
CA GLY A 22 5.43 4.21 -1.95
C GLY A 22 6.02 4.20 -3.36
N GLU A 23 5.21 4.00 -4.39
CA GLU A 23 5.62 4.02 -5.81
C GLU A 23 5.59 5.42 -6.42
N SER A 24 4.76 6.34 -5.93
CA SER A 24 4.70 7.75 -6.35
C SER A 24 5.85 8.61 -5.79
N SER A 25 7.09 8.10 -5.76
CA SER A 25 8.24 8.76 -5.12
C SER A 25 8.60 10.12 -5.73
N GLU A 26 8.35 10.32 -7.03
CA GLU A 26 8.58 11.62 -7.69
C GLU A 26 7.54 12.67 -7.28
N GLU A 27 6.26 12.28 -7.21
CA GLU A 27 5.14 13.15 -6.82
C GLU A 27 5.17 13.48 -5.32
N LEU A 28 5.58 12.52 -4.48
CA LEU A 28 5.62 12.62 -3.02
C LEU A 28 7.04 12.80 -2.46
N ARG A 29 7.98 13.32 -3.26
CA ARG A 29 9.40 13.49 -2.87
C ARG A 29 9.64 14.29 -1.58
N TYR A 30 8.69 15.12 -1.16
CA TYR A 30 8.76 15.90 0.08
C TYR A 30 8.20 15.16 1.31
N LEU A 31 7.66 13.94 1.12
CA LEU A 31 7.12 13.05 2.13
C LEU A 31 7.83 11.68 2.08
N PRO A 32 9.14 11.61 2.39
CA PRO A 32 9.94 10.40 2.23
C PRO A 32 9.43 9.21 3.08
N VAL A 33 8.68 9.50 4.14
CA VAL A 33 8.09 8.51 5.04
C VAL A 33 7.22 7.48 4.29
N PHE A 34 6.58 7.83 3.19
CA PHE A 34 5.76 6.89 2.42
C PHE A 34 6.61 5.84 1.70
N GLU A 35 7.67 6.29 1.03
CA GLU A 35 8.64 5.40 0.37
C GLU A 35 9.34 4.50 1.41
N GLU A 36 9.79 5.07 2.53
CA GLU A 36 10.42 4.33 3.62
C GLU A 36 9.47 3.28 4.23
N THR A 37 8.21 3.63 4.45
CA THR A 37 7.20 2.71 4.99
C THR A 37 6.96 1.55 4.03
N TYR A 38 6.77 1.83 2.74
CA TYR A 38 6.59 0.83 1.70
C TYR A 38 7.79 -0.12 1.60
N LYS A 39 9.02 0.43 1.54
CA LYS A 39 10.27 -0.37 1.51
C LYS A 39 10.45 -1.21 2.77
N SER A 40 10.19 -0.65 3.94
CA SER A 40 10.27 -1.35 5.24
C SER A 40 9.32 -2.53 5.29
N LEU A 41 8.06 -2.35 4.86
CA LEU A 41 7.08 -3.45 4.82
C LEU A 41 7.46 -4.54 3.82
N LYS A 42 7.93 -4.19 2.62
CA LYS A 42 8.46 -5.18 1.66
C LYS A 42 9.64 -5.97 2.24
N SER A 43 10.58 -5.28 2.89
CA SER A 43 11.76 -5.93 3.50
C SER A 43 11.39 -6.95 4.59
N ARG A 44 10.23 -6.75 5.24
CA ARG A 44 9.64 -7.66 6.24
C ARG A 44 8.82 -8.78 5.62
N GLY A 45 8.77 -8.89 4.29
CA GLY A 45 8.06 -9.93 3.56
C GLY A 45 6.57 -9.66 3.35
N ILE A 46 6.07 -8.45 3.64
CA ILE A 46 4.69 -8.09 3.30
C ILE A 46 4.55 -8.04 1.78
N ARG A 47 3.56 -8.79 1.28
CA ARG A 47 3.18 -8.80 -0.12
C ARG A 47 2.14 -7.73 -0.36
N PHE A 48 2.44 -6.83 -1.27
CA PHE A 48 1.49 -5.87 -1.79
C PHE A 48 0.73 -6.50 -2.96
N PRO A 49 -0.53 -6.10 -3.20
CA PRO A 49 -1.36 -6.67 -4.25
C PRO A 49 -0.79 -6.43 -5.65
N GLY A 50 0.07 -5.42 -5.83
CA GLY A 50 0.54 -4.99 -7.14
C GLY A 50 -0.53 -4.18 -7.84
N ARG A 51 -0.13 -3.23 -8.69
CA ARG A 51 -1.06 -2.69 -9.69
C ARG A 51 -1.16 -3.70 -10.83
N ASP A 52 -2.11 -4.61 -10.76
CA ASP A 52 -2.74 -5.09 -11.98
C ASP A 52 -3.26 -3.86 -12.73
N ASN A 53 -2.55 -3.54 -13.82
CA ASN A 53 -2.73 -2.35 -14.66
C ASN A 53 -4.10 -2.33 -15.39
N GLU A 54 -5.06 -3.14 -14.94
CA GLU A 54 -6.38 -3.36 -15.53
C GLU A 54 -7.50 -2.60 -14.80
N SER A 55 -7.26 -2.08 -13.59
CA SER A 55 -8.34 -1.47 -12.76
C SER A 55 -8.40 0.07 -12.76
N LEU A 56 -7.82 0.76 -13.75
CA LEU A 56 -7.95 2.23 -13.89
C LEU A 56 -8.38 2.69 -15.30
N ALA A 57 -9.02 1.81 -16.09
CA ALA A 57 -9.69 2.17 -17.35
C ALA A 57 -11.16 2.56 -17.11
#